data_AF-A0A2V3HRJ3-F1
#
_entry.id   AF-A0A2V3HRJ3-F1
#
_cell.length_a   1.000
_cell.length_b   1.000
_cell.length_c   1.000
_cell.angle_alpha   90.00
_cell.angle_beta   90.00
_cell.angle_gamma   90.00
#
_symmetry.space_group_name_H-M   'P 1'
#
loop_
_entity.id
_entity.type
_entity.pdbx_description
1 polymer ?
#
loop_
_entity_poly.entity_id
_entity_poly.type
_entity_poly.pdbx_seq_one_letter_code
_entity_poly.pdbx_strand_id
1 'polypeptide(L)'
;ERNPPLLLPLHVNIVDVRDVAEAHVRALRGGQPGGRYLVVGGHAWFRDIAKILEDEFPDRKWPRRQIPYSMALLAALFHPKITVSWARAHLRKQSFFDASPAERELGMEWRPIEESIIDTVHPILDNDWV
;
A
#
# COMPACT_ATOMS: atom_id res chain seq x y z
N GLU A 1 11.35 -20.95 -1.92
CA GLU A 1 10.21 -21.66 -1.29
C GLU A 1 8.96 -20.82 -1.43
N ARG A 2 7.87 -21.37 -1.97
CA ARG A 2 6.61 -20.63 -2.11
C ARG A 2 5.93 -20.60 -0.75
N ASN A 3 5.95 -19.44 -0.10
CA ASN A 3 5.14 -19.19 1.09
C ASN A 3 3.67 -19.57 0.79
N PRO A 4 2.94 -20.15 1.77
CA PRO A 4 1.53 -20.45 1.59
C PRO A 4 0.77 -19.17 1.19
N PRO A 5 -0.28 -19.25 0.34
CA PRO A 5 -0.98 -18.10 -0.23
C PRO A 5 -1.87 -17.41 0.81
N LEU A 6 -1.22 -16.86 1.83
CA LEU A 6 -1.80 -16.34 3.06
C LEU A 6 -1.55 -14.85 3.15
N LEU A 7 -2.63 -14.09 3.31
CA LEU A 7 -2.58 -12.66 3.52
C LEU A 7 -2.58 -12.35 5.02
N LEU A 8 -1.73 -11.41 5.41
CA LEU A 8 -1.85 -10.78 6.72
C LEU A 8 -3.03 -9.80 6.72
N PRO A 9 -3.75 -9.64 7.84
CA PRO A 9 -4.75 -8.59 8.01
C PRO A 9 -4.07 -7.23 8.16
N LEU A 10 -3.43 -6.75 7.09
CA LEU A 10 -2.73 -5.48 7.01
C LEU A 10 -3.50 -4.48 6.17
N HIS A 11 -3.53 -3.25 6.66
CA HIS A 11 -4.04 -2.07 5.97
C HIS A 11 -2.87 -1.15 5.66
N VAL A 12 -2.81 -0.63 4.44
CA VAL A 12 -1.73 0.25 3.98
C VAL A 12 -2.29 1.47 3.30
N ASN A 13 -1.51 2.54 3.37
CA ASN A 13 -1.73 3.75 2.59
C ASN A 13 -0.86 3.67 1.34
N ILE A 14 -1.41 4.12 0.22
CA ILE A 14 -0.83 3.96 -1.12
C ILE A 14 -0.79 5.34 -1.76
N VAL A 15 0.28 5.59 -2.51
CA VAL A 15 0.45 6.77 -3.34
C VAL A 15 1.25 6.37 -4.57
N ASP A 16 0.87 6.91 -5.73
CA ASP A 16 1.63 6.72 -6.96
C ASP A 16 2.93 7.51 -6.92
N VAL A 17 4.04 6.92 -7.40
CA VAL A 17 5.35 7.60 -7.41
C VAL A 17 5.35 8.86 -8.30
N ARG A 18 4.50 8.92 -9.33
CA ARG A 18 4.29 10.08 -10.19
C ARG A 18 3.62 11.22 -9.41
N ASP A 19 2.65 10.91 -8.54
CA ASP A 19 2.03 11.90 -7.65
C ASP A 19 3.03 12.43 -6.62
N VAL A 20 3.90 11.55 -6.09
CA VAL A 20 4.99 11.96 -5.19
C VAL A 20 5.95 12.92 -5.91
N ALA A 21 6.36 12.60 -7.14
CA ALA A 21 7.25 13.47 -7.91
C ALA A 21 6.60 14.84 -8.20
N GLU A 22 5.32 14.84 -8.59
CA GLU A 22 4.55 16.06 -8.81
C GLU A 22 4.44 16.91 -7.54
N ALA A 23 4.13 16.29 -6.39
CA ALA A 23 4.06 16.97 -5.11
C ALA A 23 5.39 17.65 -4.75
N HIS A 24 6.54 17.00 -5.00
CA HIS A 24 7.85 17.61 -4.79
C HIS A 24 8.06 18.85 -5.68
N VAL A 25 7.73 18.76 -6.97
CA VAL A 25 7.88 19.88 -7.91
C VAL A 25 6.97 21.05 -7.52
N ARG A 26 5.71 20.78 -7.14
CA ARG A 26 4.77 21.81 -6.71
C ARG A 26 5.17 22.46 -5.40
N ALA A 27 5.64 21.67 -4.43
CA ALA A 27 6.16 22.20 -3.17
C ALA A 27 7.35 23.14 -3.40
N LEU A 28 8.25 22.81 -4.34
CA LEU A 28 9.38 23.68 -4.69
C LEU A 28 8.96 24.99 -5.38
N ARG A 29 7.87 24.95 -6.18
CA ARG A 29 7.44 26.11 -7.00
C ARG A 29 6.49 27.05 -6.27
N GLY A 30 5.65 26.53 -5.38
CA GLY A 30 4.58 27.31 -4.75
C GLY A 30 4.14 26.78 -3.39
N GLY A 31 4.88 25.85 -2.79
CA GLY A 31 4.62 25.41 -1.43
C GLY A 31 4.87 26.53 -0.41
N GLN A 32 4.19 26.44 0.73
CA GLN A 32 4.41 27.38 1.83
C GLN A 32 5.83 27.24 2.38
N PRO A 33 6.52 28.34 2.74
CA PRO A 33 7.80 28.27 3.43
C PRO A 33 7.69 27.44 4.72
N GLY A 34 8.46 26.35 4.82
CA GLY A 34 8.36 25.41 5.94
C GLY A 34 7.11 24.53 5.94
N GLY A 35 6.36 24.48 4.83
CA GLY A 35 5.21 23.64 4.63
C GLY A 35 5.55 22.15 4.76
N ARG A 36 4.63 21.38 5.33
CA ARG A 36 4.77 19.93 5.53
C ARG A 36 3.55 19.24 4.95
N TYR A 37 3.77 18.43 3.92
CA TYR A 37 2.72 17.84 3.12
C TYR A 37 2.80 16.32 3.22
N LEU A 38 1.72 15.70 3.70
CA LEU A 38 1.52 14.26 3.56
C LEU A 38 1.00 14.00 2.15
N VAL A 39 1.60 13.02 1.48
CA VAL A 39 1.26 12.63 0.12
C VAL A 39 0.68 11.22 0.18
N VAL A 40 -0.64 11.12 0.11
CA VAL A 40 -1.38 9.85 0.22
C VAL A 40 -2.55 9.89 -0.74
N GLY A 41 -2.57 8.99 -1.72
CA GLY A 41 -3.63 8.91 -2.74
C GLY A 41 -4.81 8.02 -2.34
N GLY A 42 -4.59 7.09 -1.41
CA GLY A 42 -5.65 6.25 -0.87
C GLY A 42 -5.12 5.20 0.07
N HIS A 43 -5.97 4.23 0.38
CA HIS A 43 -5.63 3.14 1.30
C HIS A 43 -6.41 1.88 0.95
N ALA A 44 -5.85 0.73 1.30
CA ALA A 44 -6.48 -0.56 1.04
C ALA A 44 -6.04 -1.61 2.06
N TRP A 45 -6.89 -2.62 2.27
CA TRP A 45 -6.43 -3.86 2.88
C TRP A 45 -5.67 -4.70 1.86
N PHE A 46 -4.74 -5.53 2.32
CA PHE A 46 -4.04 -6.48 1.45
C PHE A 46 -4.98 -7.42 0.69
N ARG A 47 -6.15 -7.75 1.28
CA ARG A 47 -7.19 -8.54 0.59
C ARG A 47 -7.84 -7.78 -0.57
N ASP A 48 -7.94 -6.46 -0.47
CA ASP A 48 -8.58 -5.62 -1.48
C ASP A 48 -7.59 -5.45 -2.64
N ILE A 49 -6.30 -5.26 -2.34
CA ILE A 49 -5.21 -5.31 -3.33
C ILE A 49 -5.20 -6.64 -4.07
N ALA A 50 -5.23 -7.77 -3.35
CA ALA A 50 -5.25 -9.09 -3.97
C ALA A 50 -6.49 -9.30 -4.87
N LYS A 51 -7.63 -8.72 -4.51
CA LYS A 51 -8.84 -8.76 -5.32
C LYS A 51 -8.69 -7.93 -6.60
N ILE A 52 -8.19 -6.70 -6.52
CA ILE A 52 -7.91 -5.85 -7.69
C ILE A 52 -7.01 -6.59 -8.69
N LEU A 53 -5.95 -7.24 -8.18
CA LEU A 53 -5.03 -8.01 -9.00
C LEU A 53 -5.63 -9.28 -9.60
N GLU A 54 -6.57 -9.92 -8.89
CA GLU A 54 -7.29 -11.09 -9.40
C GLU A 54 -8.26 -10.70 -10.52
N ASP A 55 -8.96 -9.58 -10.37
CA ASP A 55 -9.91 -9.08 -11.35
C ASP A 55 -9.19 -8.68 -12.66
N GLU A 56 -7.98 -8.11 -12.57
CA GLU A 56 -7.17 -7.70 -13.73
C GLU A 56 -6.34 -8.84 -14.34
N PHE A 57 -5.78 -9.73 -13.50
CA PHE A 57 -4.88 -10.81 -13.93
C PHE A 57 -5.42 -12.21 -13.52
N PRO A 58 -6.54 -12.66 -14.12
CA PRO A 58 -7.24 -13.88 -13.69
C PRO A 58 -6.45 -15.18 -13.92
N ASP A 59 -5.52 -15.18 -14.87
CA ASP A 59 -4.70 -16.35 -15.20
C ASP A 59 -3.61 -16.64 -14.14
N ARG A 60 -3.41 -15.73 -13.17
CA ARG A 60 -2.41 -15.85 -12.12
C ARG A 60 -3.03 -16.22 -10.78
N LYS A 61 -2.28 -17.00 -9.97
CA LYS A 61 -2.68 -17.35 -8.61
C LYS A 61 -2.31 -16.24 -7.63
N TRP A 62 -3.33 -15.58 -7.08
CA TRP A 62 -3.17 -14.57 -6.03
C TRP A 62 -3.49 -15.15 -4.64
N PRO A 63 -2.86 -14.65 -3.56
CA PRO A 63 -3.18 -15.07 -2.20
C PRO A 63 -4.57 -14.55 -1.80
N ARG A 64 -5.52 -15.46 -1.55
CA ARG A 64 -6.92 -15.13 -1.26
C ARG A 64 -7.30 -15.19 0.21
N ARG A 65 -6.56 -15.96 1.01
CA ARG A 65 -6.97 -16.30 2.39
C ARG A 65 -6.25 -15.44 3.39
N GLN A 66 -7.00 -14.61 4.11
CA GLN A 66 -6.47 -13.88 5.24
C GLN A 66 -6.32 -14.82 6.44
N ILE A 67 -5.15 -14.81 7.09
CA ILE A 67 -4.94 -15.63 8.28
C ILE A 67 -5.66 -15.05 9.50
N PRO A 68 -6.19 -15.89 10.40
CA PRO A 68 -6.71 -15.43 11.67
C PRO A 68 -5.65 -14.65 12.46
N TYR A 69 -6.08 -13.62 13.19
CA TYR A 69 -5.19 -12.78 13.98
C TYR A 69 -4.34 -13.56 14.99
N SER A 70 -4.92 -14.57 15.66
CA SER A 70 -4.21 -15.44 16.60
C SER A 70 -3.06 -16.19 15.91
N MET A 71 -3.30 -16.70 14.70
CA MET A 71 -2.29 -17.39 13.90
C MET A 71 -1.20 -16.42 13.43
N ALA A 72 -1.56 -15.19 13.07
CA ALA A 72 -0.60 -14.14 12.72
C ALA A 72 0.31 -13.78 13.90
N LEU A 73 -0.23 -13.68 15.12
CA LEU A 73 0.56 -13.44 16.33
C LEU A 73 1.49 -14.62 16.65
N LEU A 74 1.01 -15.86 16.48
CA LEU A 74 1.84 -17.05 16.68
C LEU A 74 2.99 -17.07 15.67
N ALA A 75 2.71 -16.78 14.39
CA ALA A 75 3.74 -16.71 13.36
C ALA A 75 4.79 -15.62 13.66
N ALA A 76 4.39 -14.48 14.22
CA ALA A 76 5.30 -13.41 14.63
C ALA A 76 6.29 -13.82 15.74
N LEU A 77 6.01 -14.85 16.56
CA LEU A 77 6.96 -15.34 17.55
C LEU A 77 8.19 -16.01 16.92
N PHE A 78 8.03 -16.55 15.71
CA PHE A 78 9.08 -17.30 15.00
C PHE A 78 9.64 -16.52 13.80
N HIS A 79 9.18 -15.29 13.58
CA HIS A 79 9.57 -14.49 12.41
C HIS A 79 10.76 -13.57 12.73
N PRO A 80 11.89 -13.64 11.99
CA PRO A 80 13.11 -12.91 12.33
C PRO A 80 12.96 -11.37 12.21
N LYS A 81 11.99 -10.88 11.44
CA LYS A 81 11.77 -9.45 11.17
C LYS A 81 10.48 -8.86 11.75
N ILE A 82 9.56 -9.69 12.23
CA ILE A 82 8.22 -9.23 12.67
C ILE A 82 8.09 -9.55 14.15
N THR A 83 8.07 -8.52 15.00
CA THR A 83 7.88 -8.73 16.44
C THR A 83 6.40 -8.83 16.78
N VAL A 84 6.07 -9.53 17.87
CA VAL A 84 4.69 -9.61 18.39
C VAL A 84 4.14 -8.22 18.74
N SER A 85 4.99 -7.33 19.25
CA SER A 85 4.60 -5.94 19.53
C SER A 85 4.17 -5.21 18.25
N TRP A 86 4.98 -5.32 17.19
CA TRP A 86 4.63 -4.76 15.88
C TRP A 86 3.33 -5.37 15.34
N ALA A 87 3.17 -6.69 15.44
CA ALA A 87 1.98 -7.39 14.97
C ALA A 87 0.70 -6.89 15.68
N ARG A 88 0.73 -6.71 17.00
CA ARG A 88 -0.38 -6.12 17.77
C ARG A 88 -0.63 -4.65 17.42
N ALA A 89 0.43 -3.93 17.06
CA ALA A 89 0.33 -2.51 16.73
C ALA A 89 -0.31 -2.27 15.35
N HIS A 90 -0.07 -3.14 14.36
CA HIS A 90 -0.44 -2.91 12.96
C HIS A 90 -1.52 -3.84 12.40
N LEU A 91 -1.58 -5.09 12.85
CA LEU A 91 -2.56 -6.05 12.32
C LEU A 91 -3.98 -5.67 12.73
N ARG A 92 -4.93 -5.80 11.80
CA ARG A 92 -6.35 -5.44 11.94
C ARG A 92 -6.61 -3.97 12.27
N LYS A 93 -5.60 -3.10 12.18
CA LYS A 93 -5.78 -1.66 12.36
C LYS A 93 -5.79 -0.97 11.02
N GLN A 94 -6.64 0.03 10.91
CA GLN A 94 -6.67 0.94 9.78
C GLN A 94 -5.84 2.17 10.14
N SER A 95 -5.09 2.67 9.18
CA SER A 95 -4.31 3.89 9.29
C SER A 95 -4.79 4.81 8.19
N PHE A 96 -5.23 5.99 8.58
CA PHE A 96 -5.69 7.04 7.68
C PHE A 96 -4.80 8.26 7.90
N PHE A 97 -4.45 8.92 6.81
CA PHE A 97 -3.68 10.16 6.84
C PHE A 97 -4.49 11.26 6.16
N ASP A 98 -4.39 12.46 6.73
CA ASP A 98 -4.99 13.65 6.13
C ASP A 98 -4.00 14.28 5.15
N ALA A 99 -4.30 14.13 3.86
CA ALA A 99 -3.54 14.74 2.76
C ALA A 99 -4.13 16.09 2.30
N SER A 100 -5.18 16.58 2.96
CA SER A 100 -5.86 17.82 2.56
C SER A 100 -4.94 19.06 2.47
N PRO A 101 -3.86 19.21 3.27
CA PRO A 101 -2.91 20.30 3.05
C PRO A 101 -2.23 20.25 1.67
N ALA A 102 -1.87 19.07 1.18
CA ALA A 102 -1.26 18.92 -0.15
C ALA A 102 -2.27 19.22 -1.26
N GLU A 103 -3.53 18.78 -1.09
CA GLU A 103 -4.62 19.08 -2.03
C GLU A 103 -4.90 20.59 -2.11
N ARG A 104 -5.07 21.26 -0.96
CA ARG A 104 -5.44 22.69 -0.94
C ARG A 104 -4.30 23.62 -1.32
N GLU A 105 -3.08 23.35 -0.84
CA GLU A 105 -1.96 24.28 -0.99
C GLU A 105 -1.10 23.99 -2.21
N LEU A 106 -0.94 22.71 -2.57
CA LEU A 106 -0.20 22.30 -3.77
C LEU A 106 -1.13 21.99 -4.95
N GLY A 107 -2.45 22.05 -4.77
CA GLY A 107 -3.43 21.71 -5.81
C GLY A 107 -3.39 20.23 -6.21
N MET A 108 -2.90 19.35 -5.33
CA MET A 108 -2.72 17.93 -5.66
C MET A 108 -4.06 17.27 -5.99
N GLU A 109 -4.03 16.46 -7.03
CA GLU A 109 -5.06 15.49 -7.36
C GLU A 109 -4.38 14.12 -7.41
N TRP A 110 -5.02 13.13 -6.81
CA TRP A 110 -4.45 11.80 -6.64
C TRP A 110 -4.91 10.86 -7.73
N ARG A 111 -3.99 10.05 -8.25
CA ARG A 111 -4.34 8.93 -9.13
C ARG A 111 -5.11 7.86 -8.35
N PRO A 112 -6.09 7.18 -8.97
CA PRO A 112 -6.73 6.03 -8.36
C PRO A 112 -5.71 4.97 -7.93
N ILE A 113 -5.90 4.41 -6.73
CA ILE A 113 -4.97 3.42 -6.20
C ILE A 113 -4.99 2.12 -7.02
N GLU A 114 -6.14 1.79 -7.62
CA GLU A 114 -6.32 0.63 -8.49
C GLU A 114 -5.40 0.71 -9.71
N GLU A 115 -5.37 1.86 -10.38
CA GLU A 115 -4.48 2.13 -11.52
C GLU A 115 -3.02 1.96 -11.10
N SER A 116 -2.64 2.52 -9.96
CA SER A 116 -1.27 2.45 -9.43
C SER A 116 -0.84 1.00 -9.11
N ILE A 117 -1.76 0.20 -8.57
CA ILE A 117 -1.54 -1.22 -8.25
C ILE A 117 -1.35 -2.03 -9.53
N ILE A 118 -2.20 -1.82 -10.53
CA ILE A 118 -2.15 -2.54 -11.81
C ILE A 118 -0.88 -2.17 -12.59
N ASP A 119 -0.58 -0.88 -12.71
CA ASP A 119 0.63 -0.36 -13.37
C ASP A 119 1.91 -0.95 -12.76
N THR A 120 1.92 -1.20 -11.45
CA THR A 120 3.08 -1.80 -10.77
C THR A 120 3.32 -3.25 -11.21
N VAL A 121 2.27 -4.00 -11.53
CA VAL A 121 2.36 -5.43 -11.84
C VAL A 121 2.79 -5.69 -13.28
N HIS A 122 2.44 -4.83 -14.24
CA HIS A 122 2.83 -5.02 -15.64
C HIS A 122 4.35 -5.20 -15.83
N PRO A 123 5.23 -4.27 -15.38
CA PRO A 123 6.67 -4.44 -15.54
C PRO A 123 7.23 -5.67 -14.83
N ILE A 124 6.64 -6.04 -13.68
CA ILE A 124 7.05 -7.22 -12.91
C ILE A 124 6.81 -8.50 -13.73
N LEU A 125 5.68 -8.58 -14.43
CA LEU A 125 5.33 -9.72 -15.28
C LEU A 125 6.14 -9.71 -16.58
N ASP A 126 6.25 -8.56 -17.23
CA ASP A 126 6.96 -8.42 -18.51
C ASP A 126 8.45 -8.76 -18.40
N ASN A 127 9.05 -8.53 -17.23
CA ASN A 127 10.46 -8.82 -16.96
C ASN A 127 10.71 -10.10 -16.14
N ASP A 128 9.67 -10.89 -15.87
CA ASP A 128 9.74 -12.16 -15.09
C ASP A 128 10.43 -12.01 -13.72
N TRP A 129 10.08 -10.97 -12.96
CA TRP A 129 10.68 -10.66 -11.65
C TRP A 129 10.08 -11.46 -10.47
N VAL A 130 9.33 -12.54 -10.71
CA VAL A 130 8.48 -13.20 -9.69
C VAL A 130 8.85 -14.64 -9.37
#